data_AF-A0A8B9V4T8-F1
#
_entry.id   AF-A0A8B9V4T8-F1
#
_cell.length_a   1.000
_cell.length_b   1.000
_cell.length_c   1.000
_cell.angle_alpha   90.00
_cell.angle_beta   90.00
_cell.angle_gamma   90.00
#
_symmetry.space_group_name_H-M   'P 1'
#
loop_
_entity.id
_entity.type
_entity.pdbx_description
1 polymer ?
#
loop_
_entity_poly.entity_id
_entity_poly.type
_entity_poly.pdbx_seq_one_letter_code
_entity_poly.pdbx_strand_id
1 'polypeptide(L)'
;MALSADPHFKKLLEWHKANASKLVLRQLFEGDKERFQKFSLTLNTDHGDILLDYSKNLVTEEVMKMLVELAKSRGVESARERMFSGEKINFTENRAVLHIALRNRSNVPILVDGKDVVPEVNKVLDKMKHFCQRVRGGEWKGYTGKTITDVVNIGIGGSDLGPLMVTEALKPYSKGGPRVWFVSNIDGTHIAKTLAELKPDTTLFIIASKTFTTQETITNAETAKEWFLHAANDPKVKDFGIDPENMFEFWDWVGGRYSLWSAIGLSIALHIGIVIFSFVKKDNHFHTAPLEKNVPVLLAMLGVWYINCFGCETHALLPYDQYMHRFAAYFQQGDMESNGKYITKKGSRVDYSTGPIVWGEPGTNGQHAFYQLIHQVVWDINSYDQWGVELGKQLAKKIEPELESDAPVTSHDSSTNGLINFIKKHRA
;
A
#
# COMPACT_ATOMS: atom_id res chain seq x y z
N MET A 1 20.51 -17.23 9.60
CA MET A 1 21.03 -17.90 8.39
C MET A 1 20.39 -17.26 7.15
N ALA A 2 21.00 -17.25 5.95
CA ALA A 2 20.28 -16.87 4.72
C ALA A 2 19.18 -17.91 4.40
N LEU A 3 18.22 -17.62 3.52
CA LEU A 3 17.18 -18.59 3.15
C LEU A 3 17.78 -19.80 2.41
N SER A 4 18.65 -19.55 1.43
CA SER A 4 19.34 -20.58 0.63
C SER A 4 20.20 -21.55 1.46
N ALA A 5 20.67 -21.11 2.62
CA ALA A 5 21.45 -21.92 3.54
C ALA A 5 20.59 -22.76 4.51
N ASP A 6 19.29 -22.45 4.65
CA ASP A 6 18.39 -23.11 5.59
C ASP A 6 18.11 -24.57 5.17
N PRO A 7 18.32 -25.57 6.04
CA PRO A 7 18.10 -26.97 5.69
C PRO A 7 16.64 -27.29 5.33
N HIS A 8 15.67 -26.59 5.92
CA HIS A 8 14.24 -26.81 5.60
C HIS A 8 13.92 -26.27 4.20
N PHE A 9 14.54 -25.14 3.81
CA PHE A 9 14.38 -24.60 2.47
C PHE A 9 15.06 -25.48 1.42
N LYS A 10 16.26 -25.99 1.71
CA LYS A 10 16.95 -26.96 0.82
C LYS A 10 16.11 -28.23 0.62
N LYS A 11 15.56 -28.78 1.70
CA LYS A 11 14.64 -29.93 1.65
C LYS A 11 13.41 -29.64 0.80
N LEU A 12 12.79 -28.47 0.97
CA LEU A 12 11.64 -28.05 0.16
C LEU A 12 11.99 -27.96 -1.33
N LEU A 13 13.15 -27.39 -1.65
CA LEU A 13 13.62 -27.24 -3.03
C LEU A 13 13.99 -28.59 -3.68
N GLU A 14 14.61 -29.49 -2.93
CA GLU A 14 14.90 -30.87 -3.35
C GLU A 14 13.61 -31.64 -3.61
N TRP A 15 12.63 -31.54 -2.71
CA TRP A 15 11.31 -32.14 -2.90
C TRP A 15 10.62 -31.58 -4.15
N HIS A 16 10.66 -30.25 -4.36
CA HIS A 16 10.11 -29.62 -5.56
C HIS A 16 10.74 -30.20 -6.83
N LYS A 17 12.07 -30.24 -6.91
CA LYS A 17 12.80 -30.81 -8.07
C LYS A 17 12.39 -32.26 -8.36
N ALA A 18 12.16 -33.06 -7.33
CA ALA A 18 11.83 -34.48 -7.49
C ALA A 18 10.34 -34.76 -7.77
N ASN A 19 9.43 -33.88 -7.34
CA ASN A 19 8.00 -34.21 -7.27
C ASN A 19 7.06 -33.16 -7.86
N ALA A 20 7.48 -31.92 -8.10
CA ALA A 20 6.57 -30.85 -8.53
C ALA A 20 5.87 -31.14 -9.86
N SER A 21 6.55 -31.81 -10.80
CA SER A 21 5.96 -32.22 -12.08
C SER A 21 4.80 -33.21 -11.96
N LYS A 22 4.65 -33.87 -10.80
CA LYS A 22 3.55 -34.80 -10.49
C LYS A 22 2.34 -34.08 -9.91
N LEU A 23 2.46 -32.80 -9.56
CA LEU A 23 1.37 -32.04 -8.97
C LEU A 23 0.41 -31.57 -10.07
N VAL A 24 -0.71 -32.29 -10.17
CA VAL A 24 -1.82 -31.92 -11.06
C VAL A 24 -3.04 -31.66 -10.20
N LEU A 25 -3.52 -30.40 -10.15
CA LEU A 25 -4.63 -29.98 -9.30
C LEU A 25 -5.83 -30.91 -9.40
N ARG A 26 -6.24 -31.26 -10.63
CA ARG A 26 -7.37 -32.17 -10.86
C ARG A 26 -7.19 -33.51 -10.15
N GLN A 27 -6.01 -34.13 -10.26
CA GLN A 27 -5.71 -35.41 -9.61
C GLN A 27 -5.65 -35.28 -8.09
N LEU A 28 -5.14 -34.15 -7.57
CA LEU A 28 -5.12 -33.88 -6.13
C LEU A 28 -6.54 -33.81 -5.54
N PHE A 29 -7.52 -33.25 -6.25
CA PHE A 29 -8.93 -33.26 -5.82
C PHE A 29 -9.60 -34.61 -6.04
N GLU A 30 -9.31 -35.31 -7.14
CA GLU A 30 -9.88 -36.63 -7.42
C GLU A 30 -9.43 -37.66 -6.36
N GLY A 31 -8.16 -37.59 -5.94
CA GLY A 31 -7.54 -38.47 -4.95
C GLY A 31 -7.81 -38.13 -3.48
N ASP A 32 -8.35 -36.95 -3.17
CA ASP A 32 -8.71 -36.56 -1.80
C ASP A 32 -10.06 -35.81 -1.78
N LYS A 33 -11.12 -36.53 -1.37
CA LYS A 33 -12.48 -35.98 -1.27
C LYS A 33 -12.64 -34.91 -0.18
N GLU A 34 -11.71 -34.84 0.77
CA GLU A 34 -11.72 -33.88 1.88
C GLU A 34 -10.73 -32.72 1.65
N ARG A 35 -10.16 -32.60 0.44
CA ARG A 35 -9.14 -31.61 0.12
C ARG A 35 -9.58 -30.18 0.45
N PHE A 36 -10.83 -29.81 0.18
CA PHE A 36 -11.31 -28.47 0.54
C PHE A 36 -11.25 -28.24 2.05
N GLN A 37 -11.75 -29.18 2.85
CA GLN A 37 -11.79 -29.08 4.32
C GLN A 37 -10.39 -29.02 4.92
N LYS A 38 -9.45 -29.82 4.38
CA LYS A 38 -8.06 -29.83 4.84
C LYS A 38 -7.27 -28.58 4.44
N PHE A 39 -7.55 -28.02 3.26
CA PHE A 39 -6.84 -26.88 2.67
C PHE A 39 -7.70 -25.63 2.60
N SER A 40 -8.52 -25.40 3.62
CA SER A 40 -9.23 -24.14 3.83
C SER A 40 -9.28 -23.78 5.31
N LEU A 41 -9.50 -22.49 5.59
CA LEU A 41 -9.72 -21.98 6.94
C LEU A 41 -10.82 -20.93 6.91
N THR A 42 -11.77 -21.06 7.82
CA THR A 42 -12.76 -20.01 8.08
C THR A 42 -12.32 -19.24 9.32
N LEU A 43 -12.07 -17.94 9.15
CA LEU A 43 -11.86 -17.01 10.25
C LEU A 43 -13.20 -16.36 10.60
N ASN A 44 -13.77 -16.76 11.72
CA ASN A 44 -15.03 -16.20 12.23
C ASN A 44 -14.73 -14.86 12.91
N THR A 45 -15.25 -13.76 12.37
CA THR A 45 -15.12 -12.42 12.98
C THR A 45 -16.44 -11.99 13.60
N ASP A 46 -16.44 -10.92 14.40
CA ASP A 46 -17.68 -10.38 15.01
C ASP A 46 -18.70 -9.88 13.97
N HIS A 47 -18.26 -9.69 12.73
CA HIS A 47 -19.04 -9.00 11.70
C HIS A 47 -19.09 -9.77 10.37
N GLY A 48 -18.87 -11.09 10.44
CA GLY A 48 -18.91 -11.98 9.28
C GLY A 48 -17.67 -12.85 9.16
N ASP A 49 -17.78 -13.89 8.35
CA ASP A 49 -16.72 -14.87 8.20
C ASP A 49 -15.81 -14.51 7.02
N ILE A 50 -14.53 -14.86 7.15
CA ILE A 50 -13.56 -14.80 6.05
C ILE A 50 -13.10 -16.22 5.76
N LEU A 51 -13.48 -16.75 4.60
CA LEU A 51 -12.99 -18.04 4.12
C LEU A 51 -11.71 -17.85 3.30
N LEU A 52 -10.62 -18.44 3.77
CA LEU A 52 -9.44 -18.70 2.97
C LEU A 52 -9.56 -20.11 2.38
N ASP A 53 -9.98 -20.22 1.12
CA ASP A 53 -9.85 -21.45 0.33
C ASP A 53 -8.49 -21.44 -0.38
N TYR A 54 -7.57 -22.28 0.06
CA TYR A 54 -6.28 -22.48 -0.59
C TYR A 54 -6.13 -23.89 -1.18
N SER A 55 -7.22 -24.63 -1.34
CA SER A 55 -7.23 -26.01 -1.83
C SER A 55 -6.83 -26.14 -3.30
N LYS A 56 -7.01 -25.08 -4.09
CA LYS A 56 -6.65 -24.99 -5.51
C LYS A 56 -5.17 -24.60 -5.75
N ASN A 57 -4.33 -24.81 -4.75
CA ASN A 57 -2.88 -24.64 -4.86
C ASN A 57 -2.18 -25.98 -5.15
N LEU A 58 -1.04 -25.92 -5.83
CA LEU A 58 -0.18 -27.08 -6.13
C LEU A 58 0.59 -27.51 -4.88
N VAL A 59 -0.13 -28.04 -3.89
CA VAL A 59 0.40 -28.45 -2.58
C VAL A 59 -0.24 -29.76 -2.12
N THR A 60 0.53 -30.53 -1.35
CA THR A 60 0.08 -31.69 -0.57
C THR A 60 0.21 -31.39 0.93
N GLU A 61 -0.28 -32.28 1.78
CA GLU A 61 -0.12 -32.13 3.24
C GLU A 61 1.38 -32.12 3.62
N GLU A 62 2.19 -32.92 2.93
CA GLU A 62 3.65 -32.95 3.10
C GLU A 62 4.30 -31.60 2.75
N VAL A 63 3.90 -30.98 1.63
CA VAL A 63 4.39 -29.65 1.21
C VAL A 63 4.01 -28.59 2.24
N MET A 64 2.76 -28.58 2.71
CA MET A 64 2.31 -27.63 3.73
C MET A 64 3.08 -27.81 5.03
N LYS A 65 3.37 -29.05 5.43
CA LYS A 65 4.21 -29.34 6.60
C LYS A 65 5.63 -28.77 6.43
N MET A 66 6.29 -29.00 5.30
CA MET A 66 7.62 -28.45 5.02
C MET A 66 7.63 -26.92 5.01
N LEU A 67 6.59 -26.29 4.48
CA LEU A 67 6.44 -24.83 4.49
C LEU A 67 6.27 -24.29 5.92
N VAL A 68 5.46 -24.92 6.76
CA VAL A 68 5.32 -24.54 8.17
C VAL A 68 6.62 -24.77 8.95
N GLU A 69 7.32 -25.87 8.73
CA GLU A 69 8.64 -26.14 9.31
C GLU A 69 9.66 -25.07 8.89
N LEU A 70 9.64 -24.66 7.61
CA LEU A 70 10.44 -23.55 7.13
C LEU A 70 10.09 -22.25 7.89
N ALA A 71 8.81 -21.88 7.99
CA ALA A 71 8.40 -20.68 8.75
C ALA A 71 8.93 -20.69 10.20
N LYS A 72 8.86 -21.84 10.88
CA LYS A 72 9.40 -22.03 12.24
C LYS A 72 10.92 -21.83 12.27
N SER A 73 11.66 -22.51 11.38
CA SER A 73 13.13 -22.41 11.31
C SER A 73 13.63 -20.99 10.99
N ARG A 74 12.83 -20.22 10.23
CA ARG A 74 13.11 -18.82 9.91
C ARG A 74 12.80 -17.84 11.04
N GLY A 75 12.20 -18.33 12.14
CA GLY A 75 11.88 -17.50 13.30
C GLY A 75 10.72 -16.55 13.06
N VAL A 76 9.70 -16.95 12.29
CA VAL A 76 8.52 -16.11 12.04
C VAL A 76 7.81 -15.72 13.35
N GLU A 77 7.65 -16.66 14.27
CA GLU A 77 6.99 -16.42 15.57
C GLU A 77 7.79 -15.41 16.40
N SER A 78 9.11 -15.59 16.53
CA SER A 78 9.93 -14.63 17.29
C SER A 78 9.96 -13.26 16.62
N ALA A 79 10.05 -13.18 15.29
CA ALA A 79 9.98 -11.89 14.59
C ALA A 79 8.64 -11.18 14.78
N ARG A 80 7.54 -11.93 14.82
CA ARG A 80 6.20 -11.43 15.14
C ARG A 80 6.14 -10.88 16.56
N GLU A 81 6.62 -11.61 17.57
CA GLU A 81 6.64 -11.12 18.96
C GLU A 81 7.43 -9.81 19.09
N ARG A 82 8.57 -9.70 18.42
CA ARG A 82 9.38 -8.47 18.39
C ARG A 82 8.63 -7.29 17.77
N MET A 83 7.81 -7.54 16.73
CA MET A 83 6.95 -6.51 16.16
C MET A 83 5.88 -6.05 17.15
N PHE A 84 5.15 -6.99 17.76
CA PHE A 84 4.03 -6.69 18.66
C PHE A 84 4.48 -6.04 19.98
N SER A 85 5.70 -6.32 20.43
CA SER A 85 6.28 -5.74 21.64
C SER A 85 6.94 -4.36 21.44
N GLY A 86 7.01 -3.86 20.20
CA GLY A 86 7.59 -2.55 19.91
C GLY A 86 9.12 -2.53 19.78
N GLU A 87 9.77 -3.69 19.62
CA GLU A 87 11.20 -3.70 19.32
C GLU A 87 11.51 -3.01 17.99
N LYS A 88 12.73 -2.46 17.91
CA LYS A 88 13.25 -1.75 16.73
C LYS A 88 13.61 -2.71 15.58
N ILE A 89 12.60 -3.38 15.02
CA ILE A 89 12.77 -4.38 13.95
C ILE A 89 13.05 -3.76 12.58
N ASN A 90 12.76 -2.48 12.37
CA ASN A 90 13.29 -1.72 11.25
C ASN A 90 14.74 -1.32 11.58
N PHE A 91 15.64 -2.28 11.36
CA PHE A 91 17.02 -2.23 11.82
C PHE A 91 17.90 -1.24 11.06
N THR A 92 17.55 -0.86 9.82
CA THR A 92 18.32 0.12 9.03
C THR A 92 18.09 1.55 9.48
N GLU A 93 16.89 1.84 9.99
CA GLU A 93 16.53 3.18 10.51
C GLU A 93 16.47 3.23 12.04
N ASN A 94 16.72 2.09 12.70
CA ASN A 94 16.60 1.93 14.15
C ASN A 94 15.21 2.36 14.68
N ARG A 95 14.13 1.86 14.06
CA ARG A 95 12.74 2.19 14.40
C ARG A 95 11.92 0.97 14.77
N ALA A 96 10.94 1.16 15.65
CA ALA A 96 9.87 0.20 15.86
C ALA A 96 8.96 0.11 14.62
N VAL A 97 8.10 -0.91 14.55
CA VAL A 97 7.12 -1.08 13.46
C VAL A 97 5.78 -1.44 14.08
N LEU A 98 4.90 -0.45 14.25
CA LEU A 98 3.77 -0.55 15.17
C LEU A 98 2.42 -0.09 14.60
N HIS A 99 2.16 -0.35 13.32
CA HIS A 99 0.83 -0.12 12.74
C HIS A 99 -0.29 -0.88 13.47
N ILE A 100 0.03 -1.98 14.15
CA ILE A 100 -0.88 -2.71 15.05
C ILE A 100 -1.29 -1.89 16.28
N ALA A 101 -0.43 -1.00 16.80
CA ALA A 101 -0.75 -0.15 17.94
C ALA A 101 -1.85 0.88 17.60
N LEU A 102 -1.91 1.34 16.34
CA LEU A 102 -2.91 2.30 15.86
C LEU A 102 -4.36 1.78 15.93
N ARG A 103 -4.51 0.45 15.94
CA ARG A 103 -5.80 -0.25 15.95
C ARG A 103 -5.92 -1.23 17.13
N ASN A 104 -5.08 -1.06 18.14
CA ASN A 104 -5.12 -1.79 19.39
C ASN A 104 -6.33 -1.35 20.24
N ARG A 105 -7.47 -2.02 20.10
CA ARG A 105 -8.69 -1.69 20.86
C ARG A 105 -8.75 -2.31 22.25
N SER A 106 -7.86 -3.26 22.58
CA SER A 106 -7.76 -3.79 23.94
C SER A 106 -7.02 -2.85 24.89
N ASN A 107 -6.34 -1.82 24.34
CA ASN A 107 -5.51 -0.88 25.08
C ASN A 107 -4.43 -1.56 25.94
N VAL A 108 -4.02 -2.78 25.58
CA VAL A 108 -2.86 -3.42 26.21
C VAL A 108 -1.63 -2.56 25.90
N PRO A 109 -0.81 -2.18 26.90
CA PRO A 109 0.35 -1.33 26.69
C PRO A 109 1.32 -1.88 25.65
N ILE A 110 1.86 -1.01 24.79
CA ILE A 110 2.92 -1.34 23.84
C ILE A 110 4.03 -0.32 24.00
N LEU A 111 5.23 -0.78 24.36
CA LEU A 111 6.32 0.09 24.76
C LEU A 111 7.24 0.40 23.57
N VAL A 112 7.59 1.68 23.42
CA VAL A 112 8.74 2.12 22.60
C VAL A 112 9.64 2.94 23.51
N ASP A 113 10.91 2.54 23.61
CA ASP A 113 11.90 3.18 24.49
C ASP A 113 11.39 3.35 25.95
N GLY A 114 10.67 2.33 26.44
CA GLY A 114 10.13 2.28 27.80
C GLY A 114 8.83 3.05 28.02
N LYS A 115 8.30 3.74 27.00
CA LYS A 115 7.05 4.52 27.09
C LYS A 115 5.92 3.83 26.33
N ASP A 116 4.76 3.71 26.98
CA ASP A 116 3.54 3.22 26.32
C ASP A 116 3.05 4.22 25.27
N VAL A 117 2.86 3.75 24.04
CA VAL A 117 2.41 4.57 22.91
C VAL A 117 0.89 4.66 22.80
N VAL A 118 0.15 3.74 23.41
CA VAL A 118 -1.32 3.64 23.30
C VAL A 118 -2.05 4.91 23.76
N PRO A 119 -1.64 5.61 24.85
CA PRO A 119 -2.29 6.86 25.25
C PRO A 119 -2.22 7.96 24.17
N GLU A 120 -1.08 8.16 23.52
CA GLU A 120 -0.94 9.16 22.46
C GLU A 120 -1.69 8.75 21.19
N VAL A 121 -1.74 7.44 20.88
CA VAL A 121 -2.61 6.90 19.81
C VAL A 121 -4.07 7.31 20.05
N ASN A 122 -4.60 7.03 21.24
CA ASN A 122 -5.98 7.34 21.57
C ASN A 122 -6.25 8.85 21.59
N LYS A 123 -5.31 9.66 22.08
CA LYS A 123 -5.42 11.13 22.03
C LYS A 123 -5.57 11.65 20.61
N VAL A 124 -4.80 11.15 19.64
CA VAL A 124 -4.95 11.53 18.23
C VAL A 124 -6.27 11.03 17.65
N LEU A 125 -6.68 9.79 17.94
CA LEU A 125 -7.97 9.26 17.51
C LEU A 125 -9.15 10.09 18.05
N ASP A 126 -9.08 10.53 19.31
CA ASP A 126 -10.08 11.41 19.91
C ASP A 126 -10.05 12.79 19.25
N LYS A 127 -8.88 13.36 18.98
CA LYS A 127 -8.76 14.61 18.21
C LYS A 127 -9.42 14.49 16.83
N MET A 128 -9.16 13.41 16.10
CA MET A 128 -9.80 13.10 14.82
C MET A 128 -11.31 12.98 14.96
N LYS A 129 -11.80 12.31 16.02
CA LYS A 129 -13.23 12.16 16.32
C LYS A 129 -13.92 13.51 16.45
N HIS A 130 -13.39 14.38 17.29
CA HIS A 130 -13.95 15.71 17.55
C HIS A 130 -13.95 16.56 16.27
N PHE A 131 -12.85 16.53 15.51
CA PHE A 131 -12.77 17.23 14.24
C PHE A 131 -13.81 16.72 13.22
N CYS A 132 -13.94 15.40 13.07
CA CYS A 132 -14.91 14.79 12.18
C CYS A 132 -16.35 15.15 12.56
N GLN A 133 -16.67 15.18 13.86
CA GLN A 133 -17.99 15.60 14.35
C GLN A 133 -18.28 17.05 13.98
N ARG A 134 -17.32 17.97 14.19
CA ARG A 134 -17.49 19.39 13.82
C ARG A 134 -17.69 19.57 12.32
N VAL A 135 -16.91 18.89 11.48
CA VAL A 135 -17.03 19.01 10.01
C VAL A 135 -18.32 18.39 9.51
N ARG A 136 -18.60 17.13 9.86
CA ARG A 136 -19.81 16.41 9.40
C ARG A 136 -21.10 16.98 9.98
N GLY A 137 -21.05 17.51 11.21
CA GLY A 137 -22.17 18.20 11.85
C GLY A 137 -22.41 19.62 11.31
N GLY A 138 -21.51 20.12 10.46
CA GLY A 138 -21.61 21.47 9.89
C GLY A 138 -21.28 22.59 10.88
N GLU A 139 -20.71 22.29 12.05
CA GLU A 139 -20.23 23.28 13.00
C GLU A 139 -18.94 23.95 12.50
N TRP A 140 -18.09 23.20 11.80
CA TRP A 140 -16.93 23.75 11.12
C TRP A 140 -17.37 24.54 9.89
N LYS A 141 -17.09 25.84 9.90
CA LYS A 141 -17.45 26.75 8.82
C LYS A 141 -16.23 27.16 7.99
N GLY A 142 -16.42 27.31 6.69
CA GLY A 142 -15.48 28.00 5.81
C GLY A 142 -15.46 29.51 6.09
N TYR A 143 -14.58 30.23 5.39
CA TYR A 143 -14.33 31.66 5.65
C TYR A 143 -15.56 32.57 5.44
N THR A 144 -16.57 32.11 4.69
CA THR A 144 -17.84 32.83 4.50
C THR A 144 -18.96 32.34 5.43
N GLY A 145 -18.66 31.50 6.44
CA GLY A 145 -19.66 30.94 7.36
C GLY A 145 -20.45 29.73 6.84
N LYS A 146 -20.15 29.22 5.63
CA LYS A 146 -20.80 28.04 5.04
C LYS A 146 -20.22 26.73 5.59
N THR A 147 -21.00 25.66 5.56
CA THR A 147 -20.54 24.31 5.92
C THR A 147 -19.62 23.74 4.85
N ILE A 148 -18.65 22.91 5.26
CA ILE A 148 -17.78 22.18 4.33
C ILE A 148 -18.58 21.13 3.55
N THR A 149 -18.41 21.11 2.24
CA THR A 149 -19.04 20.13 1.33
C THR A 149 -18.02 19.17 0.71
N ASP A 150 -16.76 19.60 0.63
CA ASP A 150 -15.68 18.92 -0.06
C ASP A 150 -14.43 18.85 0.82
N VAL A 151 -13.81 17.68 0.85
CA VAL A 151 -12.53 17.43 1.52
C VAL A 151 -11.53 16.98 0.47
N VAL A 152 -10.40 17.67 0.35
CA VAL A 152 -9.33 17.34 -0.60
C VAL A 152 -8.12 16.85 0.17
N ASN A 153 -7.78 15.58 0.02
CA ASN A 153 -6.55 15.01 0.54
C ASN A 153 -5.41 15.25 -0.47
N ILE A 154 -4.40 16.01 -0.05
CA ILE A 154 -3.18 16.25 -0.84
C ILE A 154 -2.05 15.43 -0.22
N GLY A 155 -1.57 14.43 -0.94
CA GLY A 155 -0.54 13.49 -0.46
C GLY A 155 -0.15 12.52 -1.56
N ILE A 156 0.99 11.85 -1.43
CA ILE A 156 1.46 10.87 -2.43
C ILE A 156 1.86 9.54 -1.75
N GLY A 157 1.77 8.44 -2.51
CA GLY A 157 2.14 7.11 -2.04
C GLY A 157 1.30 6.68 -0.83
N GLY A 158 1.95 6.47 0.32
CA GLY A 158 1.28 5.99 1.54
C GLY A 158 0.29 6.98 2.13
N SER A 159 0.45 8.28 1.81
CA SER A 159 -0.45 9.36 2.22
C SER A 159 -1.63 9.59 1.25
N ASP A 160 -1.77 8.72 0.24
CA ASP A 160 -2.79 8.80 -0.82
C ASP A 160 -3.51 7.46 -1.02
N LEU A 161 -2.76 6.42 -1.38
CA LEU A 161 -3.31 5.13 -1.86
C LEU A 161 -4.22 4.46 -0.84
N GLY A 162 -3.87 4.51 0.45
CA GLY A 162 -4.69 3.93 1.52
C GLY A 162 -6.04 4.64 1.68
N PRO A 163 -6.04 5.95 1.98
CA PRO A 163 -7.25 6.75 2.04
C PRO A 163 -8.14 6.67 0.79
N LEU A 164 -7.55 6.75 -0.40
CA LEU A 164 -8.28 6.61 -1.66
C LEU A 164 -8.93 5.22 -1.76
N MET A 165 -8.15 4.15 -1.59
CA MET A 165 -8.67 2.79 -1.71
C MET A 165 -9.80 2.52 -0.71
N VAL A 166 -9.67 2.94 0.54
CA VAL A 166 -10.68 2.67 1.57
C VAL A 166 -11.96 3.49 1.34
N THR A 167 -11.85 4.76 0.93
CA THR A 167 -13.05 5.59 0.65
C THR A 167 -13.80 5.13 -0.60
N GLU A 168 -13.10 4.56 -1.59
CA GLU A 168 -13.72 3.87 -2.72
C GLU A 168 -14.39 2.56 -2.28
N ALA A 169 -13.68 1.70 -1.56
CA ALA A 169 -14.19 0.42 -1.07
C ALA A 169 -15.43 0.56 -0.17
N LEU A 170 -15.49 1.64 0.62
CA LEU A 170 -16.54 1.90 1.59
C LEU A 170 -17.51 3.01 1.16
N LYS A 171 -17.59 3.32 -0.14
CA LYS A 171 -18.50 4.34 -0.67
C LYS A 171 -19.95 4.21 -0.18
N PRO A 172 -20.56 3.00 -0.07
CA PRO A 172 -21.93 2.87 0.44
C PRO A 172 -22.15 3.43 1.85
N TYR A 173 -21.10 3.57 2.64
CA TYR A 173 -21.14 4.06 4.02
C TYR A 173 -20.94 5.58 4.13
N SER A 174 -20.82 6.31 3.01
CA SER A 174 -20.49 7.74 3.02
C SER A 174 -21.67 8.69 3.24
N LYS A 175 -22.87 8.17 3.51
CA LYS A 175 -24.07 9.01 3.68
C LYS A 175 -23.86 10.03 4.81
N GLY A 176 -24.15 11.30 4.51
CA GLY A 176 -23.97 12.41 5.45
C GLY A 176 -22.51 12.88 5.63
N GLY A 177 -21.56 12.32 4.89
CA GLY A 177 -20.20 12.85 4.81
C GLY A 177 -20.00 13.83 3.65
N PRO A 178 -18.93 14.66 3.70
CA PRO A 178 -18.51 15.46 2.56
C PRO A 178 -18.00 14.57 1.43
N ARG A 179 -17.99 15.12 0.21
CA ARG A 179 -17.28 14.51 -0.92
C ARG A 179 -15.78 14.50 -0.61
N VAL A 180 -15.09 13.46 -1.05
CA VAL A 180 -13.63 13.35 -0.91
C VAL A 180 -12.96 13.36 -2.27
N TRP A 181 -11.86 14.09 -2.35
CA TRP A 181 -11.02 14.23 -3.51
C TRP A 181 -9.59 13.89 -3.11
N PHE A 182 -8.82 13.33 -4.03
CA PHE A 182 -7.44 12.93 -3.80
C PHE A 182 -6.56 13.57 -4.87
N VAL A 183 -5.58 14.34 -4.44
CA VAL A 183 -4.58 14.98 -5.32
C VAL A 183 -3.21 14.49 -4.89
N SER A 184 -2.50 13.84 -5.82
CA SER A 184 -1.25 13.15 -5.52
C SER A 184 -0.15 13.41 -6.53
N ASN A 185 -0.45 13.22 -7.81
CA ASN A 185 0.48 13.52 -8.90
C ASN A 185 0.92 15.01 -8.91
N ILE A 186 2.19 15.25 -9.25
CA ILE A 186 2.76 16.60 -9.45
C ILE A 186 2.42 17.18 -10.82
N ASP A 187 1.98 16.35 -11.77
CA ASP A 187 1.34 16.82 -12.99
C ASP A 187 0.20 17.79 -12.64
N GLY A 188 0.37 19.05 -13.04
CA GLY A 188 -0.54 20.15 -12.72
C GLY A 188 -1.98 19.89 -13.17
N THR A 189 -2.19 19.00 -14.13
CA THR A 189 -3.52 18.50 -14.53
C THR A 189 -4.31 18.00 -13.32
N HIS A 190 -3.66 17.30 -12.39
CA HIS A 190 -4.35 16.66 -11.28
C HIS A 190 -4.98 17.66 -10.31
N ILE A 191 -4.24 18.69 -9.92
CA ILE A 191 -4.76 19.74 -9.05
C ILE A 191 -5.67 20.70 -9.81
N ALA A 192 -5.32 21.08 -11.05
CA ALA A 192 -6.12 22.00 -11.85
C ALA A 192 -7.54 21.48 -12.10
N LYS A 193 -7.67 20.22 -12.54
CA LYS A 193 -9.00 19.62 -12.78
C LYS A 193 -9.82 19.49 -11.50
N THR A 194 -9.16 19.18 -10.37
CA THR A 194 -9.84 19.06 -9.07
C THR A 194 -10.34 20.43 -8.61
N LEU A 195 -9.50 21.47 -8.63
CA LEU A 195 -9.89 22.82 -8.21
C LEU A 195 -10.98 23.43 -9.10
N ALA A 196 -11.05 23.05 -10.38
CA ALA A 196 -12.09 23.50 -11.30
C ALA A 196 -13.52 23.07 -10.88
N GLU A 197 -13.66 22.01 -10.09
CA GLU A 197 -14.96 21.52 -9.60
C GLU A 197 -15.32 22.04 -8.20
N LEU A 198 -14.41 22.78 -7.55
CA LEU A 198 -14.50 23.13 -6.14
C LEU A 198 -14.82 24.59 -5.89
N LYS A 199 -15.37 24.86 -4.69
CA LYS A 199 -15.65 26.20 -4.21
C LYS A 199 -14.75 26.52 -3.00
N PRO A 200 -13.99 27.63 -3.02
CA PRO A 200 -13.07 27.99 -1.94
C PRO A 200 -13.75 28.11 -0.57
N ASP A 201 -15.02 28.52 -0.52
CA ASP A 201 -15.75 28.79 0.72
C ASP A 201 -16.37 27.55 1.38
N THR A 202 -16.37 26.40 0.70
CA THR A 202 -16.90 25.12 1.21
C THR A 202 -15.93 23.94 1.07
N THR A 203 -14.65 24.20 0.77
CA THR A 203 -13.61 23.18 0.61
C THR A 203 -12.65 23.17 1.79
N LEU A 204 -12.37 21.99 2.32
CA LEU A 204 -11.33 21.74 3.33
C LEU A 204 -10.18 20.95 2.70
N PHE A 205 -8.95 21.44 2.83
CA PHE A 205 -7.75 20.73 2.39
C PHE A 205 -7.08 20.01 3.56
N ILE A 206 -6.69 18.75 3.34
CA ILE A 206 -5.87 17.94 4.25
C ILE A 206 -4.50 17.75 3.58
N ILE A 207 -3.46 18.31 4.18
CA ILE A 207 -2.09 18.17 3.68
C ILE A 207 -1.44 16.98 4.38
N ALA A 208 -1.39 15.83 3.69
CA ALA A 208 -0.93 14.56 4.23
C ALA A 208 0.53 14.29 3.82
N SER A 209 1.48 14.57 4.71
CA SER A 209 2.89 14.23 4.53
C SER A 209 3.55 13.90 5.87
N LYS A 210 4.30 12.79 5.93
CA LYS A 210 5.06 12.40 7.13
C LYS A 210 6.18 13.36 7.45
N THR A 211 6.89 13.83 6.43
CA THR A 211 8.04 14.73 6.60
C THR A 211 7.66 16.19 6.47
N PHE A 212 6.49 16.47 5.89
CA PHE A 212 6.05 17.81 5.52
C PHE A 212 7.02 18.55 4.59
N THR A 213 7.83 17.78 3.85
CA THR A 213 8.85 18.26 2.90
C THR A 213 8.79 17.55 1.54
N THR A 214 7.83 16.65 1.35
CA THR A 214 7.63 15.92 0.09
C THR A 214 7.28 16.89 -1.03
N GLN A 215 8.14 17.00 -2.04
CA GLN A 215 8.03 18.01 -3.10
C GLN A 215 6.64 18.03 -3.74
N GLU A 216 6.15 16.87 -4.19
CA GLU A 216 4.88 16.76 -4.88
C GLU A 216 3.71 17.22 -4.00
N THR A 217 3.72 16.83 -2.73
CA THR A 217 2.69 17.21 -1.76
C THR A 217 2.73 18.70 -1.44
N ILE A 218 3.92 19.26 -1.20
CA ILE A 218 4.07 20.67 -0.80
C ILE A 218 3.78 21.59 -1.98
N THR A 219 4.25 21.30 -3.19
CA THR A 219 3.90 22.08 -4.38
C THR A 219 2.39 22.10 -4.61
N ASN A 220 1.72 20.94 -4.54
CA ASN A 220 0.25 20.90 -4.64
C ASN A 220 -0.44 21.67 -3.49
N ALA A 221 0.08 21.59 -2.26
CA ALA A 221 -0.47 22.33 -1.13
C ALA A 221 -0.33 23.85 -1.31
N GLU A 222 0.80 24.32 -1.82
CA GLU A 222 1.05 25.72 -2.13
C GLU A 222 0.14 26.22 -3.27
N THR A 223 -0.03 25.43 -4.33
CA THR A 223 -0.98 25.74 -5.41
C THR A 223 -2.43 25.83 -4.89
N ALA A 224 -2.87 24.88 -4.05
CA ALA A 224 -4.20 24.95 -3.43
C ALA A 224 -4.36 26.18 -2.53
N LYS A 225 -3.31 26.54 -1.79
CA LYS A 225 -3.27 27.74 -0.94
C LYS A 225 -3.38 29.01 -1.76
N GLU A 226 -2.61 29.13 -2.84
CA GLU A 226 -2.65 30.28 -3.74
C GLU A 226 -4.04 30.45 -4.35
N TRP A 227 -4.63 29.36 -4.86
CA TRP A 227 -6.01 29.35 -5.36
C TRP A 227 -7.03 29.81 -4.31
N PHE A 228 -6.90 29.32 -3.07
CA PHE A 228 -7.78 29.71 -1.97
C PHE A 228 -7.64 31.20 -1.63
N LEU A 229 -6.41 31.71 -1.50
CA LEU A 229 -6.15 33.11 -1.15
C LEU A 229 -6.65 34.09 -2.21
N HIS A 230 -6.54 33.72 -3.49
CA HIS A 230 -7.05 34.52 -4.60
C HIS A 230 -8.57 34.71 -4.52
N ALA A 231 -9.31 33.74 -3.97
CA ALA A 231 -10.76 33.83 -3.80
C ALA A 231 -11.19 34.45 -2.46
N ALA A 232 -10.43 34.23 -1.39
CA ALA A 232 -10.77 34.72 -0.06
C ALA A 232 -10.68 36.24 0.04
N ASN A 233 -9.73 36.87 -0.67
CA ASN A 233 -9.54 38.33 -0.83
C ASN A 233 -9.77 39.18 0.44
N ASP A 234 -9.48 38.63 1.63
CA ASP A 234 -9.66 39.28 2.93
C ASP A 234 -8.27 39.68 3.49
N PRO A 235 -8.02 40.98 3.77
CA PRO A 235 -6.77 41.47 4.33
C PRO A 235 -6.33 40.81 5.65
N LYS A 236 -7.26 40.19 6.40
CA LYS A 236 -6.98 39.47 7.65
C LYS A 236 -6.32 38.10 7.45
N VAL A 237 -6.25 37.62 6.21
CA VAL A 237 -5.69 36.30 5.85
C VAL A 237 -4.17 36.37 5.56
N LYS A 238 -3.50 37.50 5.85
CA LYS A 238 -2.08 37.71 5.51
C LYS A 238 -1.09 36.86 6.32
N ASP A 239 -1.41 36.49 7.55
CA ASP A 239 -0.59 35.58 8.36
C ASP A 239 -1.14 34.14 8.25
N PHE A 240 -0.93 33.52 7.08
CA PHE A 240 -1.50 32.22 6.76
C PHE A 240 -0.51 31.07 6.96
N GLY A 241 -0.78 30.24 7.96
CA GLY A 241 -0.14 28.96 8.23
C GLY A 241 -1.16 27.94 8.74
N ILE A 242 -0.79 26.67 8.81
CA ILE A 242 -1.66 25.66 9.44
C ILE A 242 -1.63 25.91 10.95
N ASP A 243 -2.78 26.18 11.53
CA ASP A 243 -2.93 26.29 13.00
C ASP A 243 -2.41 24.98 13.65
N PRO A 244 -1.49 25.06 14.63
CA PRO A 244 -1.00 23.88 15.35
C PRO A 244 -2.12 23.01 15.95
N GLU A 245 -3.25 23.59 16.33
CA GLU A 245 -4.41 22.84 16.81
C GLU A 245 -5.03 21.94 15.72
N ASN A 246 -4.79 22.22 14.45
CA ASN A 246 -5.23 21.43 13.30
C ASN A 246 -4.17 20.45 12.79
N MET A 247 -3.04 20.30 13.48
CA MET A 247 -2.04 19.26 13.17
C MET A 247 -2.41 17.93 13.82
N PHE A 248 -2.57 16.87 13.01
CA PHE A 248 -2.85 15.52 13.49
C PHE A 248 -1.57 14.68 13.40
N GLU A 249 -0.97 14.43 14.56
CA GLU A 249 0.34 13.80 14.65
C GLU A 249 0.29 12.29 14.39
N PHE A 250 1.42 11.75 13.93
CA PHE A 250 1.70 10.33 13.93
C PHE A 250 3.22 10.11 14.00
N TRP A 251 3.63 8.87 14.28
CA TRP A 251 4.98 8.57 14.73
C TRP A 251 5.88 7.97 13.64
N ASP A 252 7.18 7.97 13.90
CA ASP A 252 8.19 7.44 12.98
C ASP A 252 8.06 5.93 12.72
N TRP A 253 7.56 5.17 13.70
CA TRP A 253 7.23 3.73 13.62
C TRP A 253 5.99 3.41 12.77
N VAL A 254 5.28 4.44 12.30
CA VAL A 254 4.22 4.30 11.29
C VAL A 254 4.85 4.42 9.90
N GLY A 255 5.00 3.30 9.21
CA GLY A 255 5.42 3.29 7.80
C GLY A 255 4.32 3.87 6.90
N GLY A 256 4.70 4.63 5.87
CA GLY A 256 3.74 5.30 4.98
C GLY A 256 2.68 4.36 4.38
N ARG A 257 3.11 3.25 3.78
CA ARG A 257 2.22 2.20 3.23
C ARG A 257 1.42 1.39 4.28
N TYR A 258 1.60 1.68 5.56
CA TYR A 258 0.84 1.11 6.69
C TYR A 258 0.11 2.19 7.49
N SER A 259 0.00 3.42 6.96
CA SER A 259 -0.37 4.59 7.76
C SER A 259 -1.86 4.91 7.79
N LEU A 260 -2.70 4.29 6.95
CA LEU A 260 -4.14 4.62 6.87
C LEU A 260 -4.90 4.47 8.19
N TRP A 261 -4.34 3.72 9.15
CA TRP A 261 -4.88 3.52 10.50
C TRP A 261 -4.59 4.68 11.46
N SER A 262 -3.72 5.62 11.08
CA SER A 262 -3.30 6.79 11.87
C SER A 262 -4.09 8.04 11.47
N ALA A 263 -3.55 9.21 11.80
CA ALA A 263 -4.00 10.52 11.31
C ALA A 263 -4.17 10.59 9.77
N ILE A 264 -3.40 9.80 9.01
CA ILE A 264 -3.56 9.71 7.54
C ILE A 264 -4.98 9.24 7.14
N GLY A 265 -5.66 8.47 7.99
CA GLY A 265 -7.05 8.06 7.78
C GLY A 265 -8.10 9.15 8.02
N LEU A 266 -7.73 10.41 8.25
CA LEU A 266 -8.68 11.49 8.56
C LEU A 266 -9.71 11.70 7.44
N SER A 267 -9.30 11.66 6.17
CA SER A 267 -10.21 11.76 5.02
C SER A 267 -11.19 10.58 4.96
N ILE A 268 -10.77 9.37 5.36
CA ILE A 268 -11.66 8.22 5.53
C ILE A 268 -12.72 8.53 6.59
N ALA A 269 -12.27 8.92 7.79
CA ALA A 269 -13.17 9.19 8.92
C ALA A 269 -14.15 10.35 8.65
N LEU A 270 -13.71 11.36 7.88
CA LEU A 270 -14.60 12.43 7.43
C LEU A 270 -15.66 11.90 6.45
N HIS A 271 -15.29 11.04 5.50
CA HIS A 271 -16.20 10.56 4.46
C HIS A 271 -17.27 9.61 4.99
N ILE A 272 -16.88 8.58 5.73
CA ILE A 272 -17.81 7.51 6.19
C ILE A 272 -18.20 7.65 7.67
N GLY A 273 -17.70 8.69 8.36
CA GLY A 273 -17.80 8.82 9.80
C GLY A 273 -16.68 8.06 10.52
N ILE A 274 -16.45 8.40 11.79
CA ILE A 274 -15.44 7.70 12.58
C ILE A 274 -15.93 6.30 12.98
N VAL A 275 -15.72 5.36 12.09
CA VAL A 275 -15.85 3.94 12.38
C VAL A 275 -14.46 3.43 12.72
N ILE A 276 -14.18 3.27 14.01
CA ILE A 276 -12.98 2.55 14.43
C ILE A 276 -13.26 1.08 14.20
N PHE A 277 -13.01 0.60 12.99
CA PHE A 277 -13.08 -0.82 12.69
C PHE A 277 -12.11 -1.57 13.61
N SER A 278 -12.64 -2.46 14.44
CA SER A 278 -11.80 -3.29 15.31
C SER A 278 -11.15 -4.38 14.45
N PHE A 279 -9.87 -4.20 14.13
CA PHE A 279 -9.04 -5.22 13.49
C PHE A 279 -8.37 -6.16 14.52
N VAL A 280 -8.67 -5.99 15.81
CA VAL A 280 -8.08 -6.75 16.92
C VAL A 280 -8.20 -8.24 16.72
N LYS A 281 -9.34 -8.76 16.25
CA LYS A 281 -9.47 -10.20 15.96
C LYS A 281 -8.51 -10.70 14.89
N LYS A 282 -8.22 -9.89 13.87
CA LYS A 282 -7.29 -10.28 12.79
C LYS A 282 -5.83 -10.19 13.25
N ASP A 283 -5.47 -9.15 13.99
CA ASP A 283 -4.14 -9.02 14.59
C ASP A 283 -3.89 -10.12 15.63
N ASN A 284 -4.88 -10.40 16.50
CA ASN A 284 -4.82 -11.50 17.47
C ASN A 284 -4.77 -12.87 16.80
N HIS A 285 -5.48 -13.07 15.69
CA HIS A 285 -5.38 -14.29 14.89
C HIS A 285 -3.95 -14.48 14.39
N PHE A 286 -3.34 -13.45 13.80
CA PHE A 286 -1.94 -13.51 13.40
C PHE A 286 -1.00 -13.77 14.58
N HIS A 287 -1.25 -13.13 15.71
CA HIS A 287 -0.43 -13.20 16.92
C HIS A 287 -0.49 -14.56 17.62
N THR A 288 -1.67 -15.18 17.71
CA THR A 288 -1.89 -16.33 18.61
C THR A 288 -2.20 -17.64 17.90
N ALA A 289 -2.68 -17.63 16.65
CA ALA A 289 -3.00 -18.87 15.95
C ALA A 289 -1.74 -19.68 15.61
N PRO A 290 -1.76 -21.02 15.80
CA PRO A 290 -0.69 -21.91 15.33
C PRO A 290 -0.41 -21.69 13.84
N LEU A 291 0.86 -21.73 13.42
CA LEU A 291 1.26 -21.36 12.06
C LEU A 291 0.53 -22.15 10.96
N GLU A 292 0.27 -23.44 11.19
CA GLU A 292 -0.49 -24.32 10.31
C GLU A 292 -1.98 -23.95 10.16
N LYS A 293 -2.51 -23.10 11.04
CA LYS A 293 -3.89 -22.57 11.00
C LYS A 293 -3.93 -21.04 10.95
N ASN A 294 -2.80 -20.41 10.59
CA ASN A 294 -2.64 -18.96 10.61
C ASN A 294 -2.74 -18.40 9.19
N VAL A 295 -3.89 -17.79 8.88
CA VAL A 295 -4.26 -17.27 7.54
C VAL A 295 -3.14 -16.47 6.85
N PRO A 296 -2.58 -15.39 7.43
CA PRO A 296 -1.52 -14.64 6.77
C PRO A 296 -0.22 -15.44 6.62
N VAL A 297 0.09 -16.37 7.54
CA VAL A 297 1.28 -17.24 7.42
C VAL A 297 1.11 -18.21 6.26
N LEU A 298 -0.05 -18.85 6.12
CA LEU A 298 -0.30 -19.78 5.01
C LEU A 298 -0.24 -19.07 3.66
N LEU A 299 -0.86 -17.88 3.55
CA LEU A 299 -0.76 -17.05 2.35
C LEU A 299 0.69 -16.68 2.02
N ALA A 300 1.48 -16.25 3.02
CA ALA A 300 2.89 -15.93 2.83
C ALA A 300 3.71 -17.15 2.38
N MET A 301 3.48 -18.32 2.98
CA MET A 301 4.22 -19.53 2.66
C MET A 301 3.84 -20.12 1.29
N LEU A 302 2.59 -19.97 0.85
CA LEU A 302 2.20 -20.26 -0.54
C LEU A 302 2.92 -19.31 -1.50
N GLY A 303 3.07 -18.03 -1.15
CA GLY A 303 3.90 -17.09 -1.90
C GLY A 303 5.35 -17.57 -2.04
N VAL A 304 5.99 -17.96 -0.93
CA VAL A 304 7.36 -18.53 -0.94
C VAL A 304 7.45 -19.77 -1.83
N TRP A 305 6.44 -20.65 -1.80
CA TRP A 305 6.39 -21.83 -2.67
C TRP A 305 6.45 -21.45 -4.15
N TYR A 306 5.59 -20.53 -4.60
CA TYR A 306 5.55 -20.14 -6.00
C TYR A 306 6.75 -19.28 -6.42
N ILE A 307 7.17 -18.33 -5.60
CA ILE A 307 8.26 -17.41 -5.93
C ILE A 307 9.59 -18.16 -5.94
N ASN A 308 9.88 -18.92 -4.89
CA ASN A 308 11.21 -19.47 -4.67
C ASN A 308 11.40 -20.89 -5.20
N CYS A 309 10.32 -21.65 -5.42
CA CYS A 309 10.41 -23.00 -5.99
C CYS A 309 9.96 -23.04 -7.45
N PHE A 310 8.83 -22.41 -7.80
CA PHE A 310 8.34 -22.33 -9.19
C PHE A 310 8.93 -21.17 -9.99
N GLY A 311 9.55 -20.17 -9.34
CA GLY A 311 10.12 -19.01 -10.04
C GLY A 311 9.08 -18.01 -10.53
N CYS A 312 7.88 -17.98 -9.94
CA CYS A 312 6.83 -17.04 -10.35
C CYS A 312 7.19 -15.60 -9.93
N GLU A 313 7.36 -14.71 -10.92
CA GLU A 313 7.71 -13.31 -10.66
C GLU A 313 6.53 -12.44 -10.23
N THR A 314 5.29 -12.84 -10.53
CA THR A 314 4.11 -11.99 -10.34
C THR A 314 3.06 -12.60 -9.42
N HIS A 315 2.27 -11.76 -8.76
CA HIS A 315 1.12 -12.14 -7.93
C HIS A 315 -0.10 -11.28 -8.27
N ALA A 316 -1.14 -11.90 -8.84
CA ALA A 316 -2.35 -11.20 -9.25
C ALA A 316 -3.38 -11.11 -8.11
N LEU A 317 -3.88 -9.90 -7.83
CA LEU A 317 -5.00 -9.63 -6.91
C LEU A 317 -6.24 -9.26 -7.72
N LEU A 318 -7.24 -10.14 -7.73
CA LEU A 318 -8.38 -10.07 -8.64
C LEU A 318 -9.70 -9.99 -7.85
N PRO A 319 -10.03 -8.82 -7.23
CA PRO A 319 -11.26 -8.68 -6.47
C PRO A 319 -12.48 -8.73 -7.39
N TYR A 320 -13.49 -9.53 -7.05
CA TYR A 320 -14.77 -9.56 -7.78
C TYR A 320 -15.75 -8.55 -7.18
N ASP A 321 -15.29 -7.31 -7.06
CA ASP A 321 -16.04 -6.19 -6.49
C ASP A 321 -15.52 -4.87 -7.07
N GLN A 322 -16.44 -4.03 -7.57
CA GLN A 322 -16.08 -2.79 -8.24
C GLN A 322 -15.62 -1.69 -7.26
N TYR A 323 -16.12 -1.68 -6.03
CA TYR A 323 -15.64 -0.73 -5.01
C TYR A 323 -14.17 -1.02 -4.64
N MET A 324 -13.73 -2.27 -4.80
CA MET A 324 -12.34 -2.69 -4.59
C MET A 324 -11.40 -2.39 -5.78
N HIS A 325 -11.77 -1.54 -6.75
CA HIS A 325 -10.93 -1.26 -7.94
C HIS A 325 -9.53 -0.72 -7.64
N ARG A 326 -9.30 -0.08 -6.50
CA ARG A 326 -7.97 0.39 -6.07
C ARG A 326 -7.23 -0.58 -5.16
N PHE A 327 -7.80 -1.76 -4.88
CA PHE A 327 -7.24 -2.71 -3.93
C PHE A 327 -5.90 -3.30 -4.40
N ALA A 328 -5.80 -3.69 -5.67
CA ALA A 328 -4.54 -4.17 -6.24
C ALA A 328 -3.45 -3.08 -6.20
N ALA A 329 -3.79 -1.85 -6.60
CA ALA A 329 -2.87 -0.71 -6.56
C ALA A 329 -2.40 -0.34 -5.13
N TYR A 330 -3.26 -0.48 -4.12
CA TYR A 330 -2.85 -0.32 -2.72
C TYR A 330 -1.81 -1.37 -2.30
N PHE A 331 -2.04 -2.64 -2.66
CA PHE A 331 -1.10 -3.72 -2.34
C PHE A 331 0.13 -3.78 -3.25
N GLN A 332 0.13 -3.12 -4.41
CA GLN A 332 1.37 -2.85 -5.16
C GLN A 332 2.37 -2.12 -4.29
N GLN A 333 1.97 -1.00 -3.66
CA GLN A 333 2.85 -0.32 -2.71
C GLN A 333 3.08 -1.18 -1.45
N GLY A 334 2.02 -1.76 -0.89
CA GLY A 334 2.07 -2.55 0.33
C GLY A 334 3.08 -3.71 0.28
N ASP A 335 3.12 -4.45 -0.83
CA ASP A 335 3.99 -5.60 -1.03
C ASP A 335 5.33 -5.20 -1.67
N MET A 336 5.30 -4.58 -2.86
CA MET A 336 6.52 -4.36 -3.66
C MET A 336 7.50 -3.41 -2.97
N GLU A 337 7.02 -2.34 -2.34
CA GLU A 337 7.87 -1.40 -1.59
C GLU A 337 8.40 -2.02 -0.28
N SER A 338 7.69 -3.02 0.27
CA SER A 338 8.14 -3.79 1.44
C SER A 338 9.21 -4.80 1.07
N ASN A 339 8.95 -5.61 0.06
CA ASN A 339 9.64 -6.87 -0.21
C ASN A 339 10.50 -6.85 -1.48
N GLY A 340 10.43 -5.81 -2.31
CA GLY A 340 11.35 -5.55 -3.43
C GLY A 340 12.73 -5.14 -2.90
N LYS A 341 13.45 -6.09 -2.30
CA LYS A 341 14.69 -5.88 -1.56
C LYS A 341 15.69 -6.95 -1.92
N TYR A 342 16.98 -6.62 -1.86
CA TYR A 342 18.04 -7.56 -2.23
C TYR A 342 19.15 -7.68 -1.19
N ILE A 343 19.08 -6.94 -0.07
CA ILE A 343 20.07 -6.97 1.02
C ILE A 343 19.43 -7.55 2.28
N THR A 344 20.10 -8.52 2.91
CA THR A 344 19.64 -9.16 4.14
C THR A 344 20.02 -8.36 5.38
N LYS A 345 19.48 -8.74 6.55
CA LYS A 345 19.87 -8.19 7.87
C LYS A 345 21.38 -8.31 8.17
N LYS A 346 22.08 -9.24 7.52
CA LYS A 346 23.55 -9.39 7.68
C LYS A 346 24.36 -8.51 6.72
N GLY A 347 23.70 -7.70 5.88
CA GLY A 347 24.36 -6.89 4.85
C GLY A 347 24.72 -7.64 3.57
N SER A 348 24.51 -8.96 3.52
CA SER A 348 24.77 -9.75 2.30
C SER A 348 23.65 -9.58 1.27
N ARG A 349 24.02 -9.65 -0.02
CA ARG A 349 23.05 -9.75 -1.12
C ARG A 349 22.34 -11.11 -1.10
N VAL A 350 21.06 -11.13 -1.46
CA VAL A 350 20.28 -12.36 -1.64
C VAL A 350 20.70 -13.10 -2.92
N ASP A 351 20.65 -14.42 -2.87
CA ASP A 351 20.86 -15.36 -3.97
C ASP A 351 19.54 -16.09 -4.35
N TYR A 352 18.40 -15.48 -4.00
CA TYR A 352 17.05 -15.98 -4.22
C TYR A 352 16.09 -14.80 -4.49
N SER A 353 14.95 -15.08 -5.14
CA SER A 353 13.89 -14.10 -5.40
C SER A 353 13.19 -13.63 -4.12
N THR A 354 12.72 -12.37 -4.11
CA THR A 354 12.05 -11.74 -2.96
C THR A 354 10.60 -11.36 -3.28
N GLY A 355 10.16 -10.13 -2.99
CA GLY A 355 8.79 -9.68 -3.31
C GLY A 355 8.46 -9.80 -4.80
N PRO A 356 7.25 -10.26 -5.15
CA PRO A 356 6.80 -10.37 -6.53
C PRO A 356 6.33 -9.02 -7.08
N ILE A 357 6.13 -8.94 -8.39
CA ILE A 357 5.36 -7.88 -9.02
C ILE A 357 3.87 -8.13 -8.75
N VAL A 358 3.23 -7.23 -7.99
CA VAL A 358 1.79 -7.31 -7.72
C VAL A 358 1.02 -6.55 -8.80
N TRP A 359 -0.09 -7.12 -9.26
CA TRP A 359 -0.94 -6.50 -10.28
C TRP A 359 -2.37 -7.04 -10.22
N GLY A 360 -3.29 -6.47 -11.00
CA GLY A 360 -4.65 -6.97 -11.14
C GLY A 360 -5.69 -5.88 -11.28
N GLU A 361 -6.88 -6.28 -11.71
CA GLU A 361 -8.06 -5.43 -11.91
C GLU A 361 -9.32 -6.19 -11.46
N PRO A 362 -10.43 -5.48 -11.18
CA PRO A 362 -11.68 -6.12 -10.80
C PRO A 362 -12.20 -7.15 -11.81
N GLY A 363 -12.79 -8.22 -11.28
CA GLY A 363 -13.65 -9.12 -12.04
C GLY A 363 -15.04 -8.51 -12.26
N THR A 364 -15.72 -8.77 -13.37
CA THR A 364 -15.33 -9.67 -14.47
C THR A 364 -14.47 -8.99 -15.55
N ASN A 365 -14.15 -7.70 -15.45
CA ASN A 365 -13.41 -6.95 -16.47
C ASN A 365 -12.08 -7.62 -16.84
N GLY A 366 -11.33 -8.12 -15.86
CA GLY A 366 -10.08 -8.86 -16.10
C GLY A 366 -10.24 -10.08 -17.03
N GLN A 367 -11.41 -10.75 -17.00
CA GLN A 367 -11.73 -11.89 -17.87
C GLN A 367 -11.72 -11.51 -19.35
N HIS A 368 -12.08 -10.26 -19.65
CA HIS A 368 -12.14 -9.69 -20.99
C HIS A 368 -10.91 -8.83 -21.33
N ALA A 369 -9.86 -8.87 -20.50
CA ALA A 369 -8.63 -8.11 -20.70
C ALA A 369 -7.40 -9.02 -20.79
N PHE A 370 -7.02 -9.67 -19.68
CA PHE A 370 -5.74 -10.37 -19.55
C PHE A 370 -5.85 -11.84 -19.12
N TYR A 371 -7.04 -12.34 -18.78
CA TYR A 371 -7.22 -13.75 -18.41
C TYR A 371 -6.89 -14.70 -19.57
N GLN A 372 -6.96 -14.22 -20.82
CA GLN A 372 -6.45 -14.93 -21.99
C GLN A 372 -4.99 -15.37 -21.78
N LEU A 373 -4.12 -14.48 -21.30
CA LEU A 373 -2.71 -14.79 -21.01
C LEU A 373 -2.59 -15.77 -19.84
N ILE A 374 -3.45 -15.65 -18.82
CA ILE A 374 -3.43 -16.56 -17.66
C ILE A 374 -3.85 -17.99 -18.05
N HIS A 375 -4.83 -18.14 -18.96
CA HIS A 375 -5.41 -19.45 -19.31
C HIS A 375 -4.72 -20.14 -20.50
N GLN A 376 -4.25 -19.39 -21.49
CA GLN A 376 -3.86 -19.94 -22.80
C GLN A 376 -2.41 -19.59 -23.17
N VAL A 377 -1.45 -19.86 -22.27
CA VAL A 377 -0.01 -19.75 -22.54
C VAL A 377 0.43 -20.78 -23.60
N VAL A 378 -0.04 -20.63 -24.85
CA VAL A 378 0.13 -21.60 -25.95
C VAL A 378 1.31 -21.22 -26.85
N TRP A 379 1.80 -19.98 -26.86
CA TRP A 379 2.52 -19.45 -28.03
C TRP A 379 3.94 -18.89 -27.85
N ASP A 380 4.72 -19.29 -26.84
CA ASP A 380 6.20 -19.11 -26.87
C ASP A 380 6.72 -17.75 -27.43
N ILE A 381 6.05 -16.62 -27.12
CA ILE A 381 6.37 -15.24 -27.55
C ILE A 381 6.05 -14.24 -26.43
N ASN A 382 6.54 -12.98 -26.55
CA ASN A 382 6.32 -11.91 -25.57
C ASN A 382 5.45 -10.76 -26.11
N SER A 383 4.20 -10.66 -25.66
CA SER A 383 3.22 -9.68 -26.16
C SER A 383 3.23 -8.32 -25.43
N TYR A 384 4.02 -8.14 -24.36
CA TYR A 384 3.88 -6.99 -23.44
C TYR A 384 5.17 -6.56 -22.70
N ASP A 385 6.37 -6.71 -23.27
CA ASP A 385 7.52 -6.02 -22.67
C ASP A 385 7.52 -4.50 -22.90
N GLN A 386 8.33 -3.81 -22.09
CA GLN A 386 8.89 -2.49 -22.38
C GLN A 386 10.18 -2.31 -21.56
N TRP A 387 11.20 -3.13 -21.84
CA TRP A 387 12.54 -3.06 -21.24
C TRP A 387 13.26 -1.68 -21.39
N GLY A 388 12.60 -0.63 -21.90
CA GLY A 388 13.16 0.66 -22.33
C GLY A 388 12.99 1.90 -21.43
N VAL A 389 12.51 1.80 -20.18
CA VAL A 389 12.19 3.02 -19.38
C VAL A 389 13.25 3.47 -18.35
N GLU A 390 14.27 2.65 -18.07
CA GLU A 390 15.23 2.93 -16.98
C GLU A 390 16.43 3.78 -17.42
N LEU A 391 16.87 3.66 -18.67
CA LEU A 391 17.87 4.56 -19.26
C LEU A 391 17.34 6.01 -19.36
N GLY A 392 16.03 6.18 -19.59
CA GLY A 392 15.38 7.48 -19.77
C GLY A 392 15.46 8.43 -18.57
N LYS A 393 15.43 7.92 -17.33
CA LYS A 393 15.49 8.77 -16.12
C LYS A 393 16.89 9.33 -15.83
N GLN A 394 17.94 8.62 -16.25
CA GLN A 394 19.33 9.06 -16.07
C GLN A 394 19.76 10.04 -17.17
N LEU A 395 19.26 9.85 -18.40
CA LEU A 395 19.47 10.78 -19.51
C LEU A 395 18.76 12.13 -19.27
N ALA A 396 17.53 12.11 -18.76
CA ALA A 396 16.72 13.33 -18.56
C ALA A 396 17.42 14.45 -17.75
N LYS A 397 18.10 14.13 -16.63
CA LYS A 397 18.82 15.12 -15.81
C LYS A 397 20.04 15.75 -16.49
N LYS A 398 20.66 15.05 -17.45
CA LYS A 398 21.78 15.61 -18.23
C LYS A 398 21.28 16.45 -19.41
N ILE A 399 20.09 16.14 -19.92
CA ILE A 399 19.47 16.77 -21.10
C ILE A 399 18.74 18.08 -20.74
N GLU A 400 18.18 18.19 -19.53
CA GLU A 400 17.38 19.33 -19.06
C GLU A 400 18.02 20.73 -19.31
N PRO A 401 19.26 21.04 -18.88
CA PRO A 401 19.89 22.33 -19.16
C PRO A 401 20.29 22.51 -20.63
N GLU A 402 20.50 21.40 -21.34
CA GLU A 402 20.84 21.44 -22.76
C GLU A 402 19.62 21.79 -23.62
N LEU A 403 18.39 21.70 -23.10
CA LEU A 403 17.18 22.14 -23.78
C LEU A 403 16.97 23.67 -23.71
N GLU A 404 17.67 24.40 -22.84
CA GLU A 404 17.47 25.84 -22.65
C GLU A 404 18.09 26.68 -23.78
N SER A 405 19.29 26.30 -24.25
CA SER A 405 19.99 27.03 -25.32
C SER A 405 19.49 26.64 -26.71
N ASP A 406 19.62 27.54 -27.70
CA ASP A 406 19.34 27.21 -29.11
C ASP A 406 20.48 26.46 -29.81
N ALA A 407 21.61 26.24 -29.13
CA ALA A 407 22.77 25.59 -29.72
C ALA A 407 22.51 24.08 -29.95
N PRO A 408 22.95 23.49 -31.06
CA PRO A 408 22.82 22.04 -31.29
C PRO A 408 23.56 21.23 -30.22
N VAL A 409 22.90 20.20 -29.69
CA VAL A 409 23.46 19.30 -28.68
C VAL A 409 24.21 18.14 -29.35
N THR A 410 25.40 17.84 -28.84
CA THR A 410 26.30 16.78 -29.36
C THR A 410 26.97 15.92 -28.26
N SER A 411 26.61 16.16 -27.00
CA SER A 411 27.24 15.59 -25.79
C SER A 411 26.79 14.16 -25.44
N HIS A 412 25.74 13.65 -26.08
CA HIS A 412 25.19 12.31 -25.81
C HIS A 412 25.33 11.37 -27.01
N ASP A 413 24.77 10.17 -26.88
CA ASP A 413 24.57 9.30 -28.03
C ASP A 413 23.69 9.97 -29.11
N SER A 414 23.79 9.46 -30.33
CA SER A 414 23.14 10.08 -31.49
C SER A 414 21.62 10.14 -31.42
N SER A 415 20.94 9.21 -30.72
CA SER A 415 19.48 9.23 -30.57
C SER A 415 19.06 10.39 -29.66
N THR A 416 19.73 10.50 -28.52
CA THR A 416 19.52 11.57 -27.55
C THR A 416 19.77 12.95 -28.17
N ASN A 417 20.88 13.12 -28.89
CA ASN A 417 21.18 14.37 -29.60
C ASN A 417 20.11 14.69 -30.66
N GLY A 418 19.67 13.69 -31.42
CA GLY A 418 18.65 13.84 -32.46
C GLY A 418 17.29 14.30 -31.91
N LEU A 419 16.83 13.67 -30.81
CA LEU A 419 15.56 14.02 -30.15
C LEU A 419 15.61 15.43 -29.54
N ILE A 420 16.70 15.81 -28.89
CA ILE A 420 16.86 17.16 -28.33
C ILE A 420 16.82 18.22 -29.43
N ASN A 421 17.58 18.00 -30.50
CA ASN A 421 17.61 18.94 -31.61
C ASN A 421 16.27 18.99 -32.37
N PHE A 422 15.53 17.87 -32.44
CA PHE A 422 14.16 17.84 -32.96
C PHE A 422 13.21 18.68 -32.09
N ILE A 423 13.27 18.53 -30.76
CA ILE A 423 12.47 19.33 -29.81
C ILE A 423 12.82 20.83 -29.95
N LYS A 424 14.11 21.20 -29.98
CA LYS A 424 14.54 22.59 -30.16
C LYS A 424 14.04 23.21 -31.46
N LYS A 425 13.99 22.43 -32.53
CA LYS A 425 13.53 22.90 -33.84
C LYS A 425 12.00 23.10 -33.90
N HIS A 426 11.23 22.39 -33.07
CA HIS A 426 9.76 22.41 -33.10
C HIS A 426 9.12 23.00 -31.84
N ARG A 427 9.91 23.60 -30.93
CA ARG A 427 9.40 24.47 -29.86
C ARG A 427 9.03 25.81 -30.49
N ALA A 428 7.78 25.99 -30.89
CA ALA A 428 7.22 27.26 -31.32
C ALA A 428 6.30 27.80 -30.22
#